data_AF-A0A1H6NN18-F1
#
_entry.id   AF-A0A1H6NN18-F1
#
_cell.length_a   1.000
_cell.length_b   1.000
_cell.length_c   1.000
_cell.angle_alpha   90.00
_cell.angle_beta   90.00
_cell.angle_gamma   90.00
#
_symmetry.space_group_name_H-M   'P 1'
#
loop_
_entity.id
_entity.type
_entity.pdbx_description
1 polymer ?
#
loop_
_entity_poly.entity_id
_entity_poly.type
_entity_poly.pdbx_seq_one_letter_code
_entity_poly.pdbx_strand_id
1 'polypeptide(L)'
;MSLVSRIVSLAEGIAADIKALALGKVDVVAGLGLSANSYTSPEKSKLAALPPQALVSMARAATLDIGTADAQVIQVTGTAGTISSFGTAPIGVRRLIITAGALKTFAHSASLILPGAANLGAQAGTALEAVSLGDGVWRVTSVTLPSGTAVVGTPWAGGTLTKAIGDAPRGSIAVAATTDIGSIDRNTVVLTGGPGNITSFGSSPEGTWRRLWCQSTDTVIKTGGDISTPSSQDLQLSYGDVLEVYSLGPSSGWICLNYQSNGGLLSGSYARIGSLPAGTRQAIMELAGNTSGNPRNAPLKLNQGVNMATPENGAFEFDGEHLYFTIGGVRKTLA
;
A
#
# COMPACT_ATOMS: atom_id res chain seq x y z
N MET A 1 16.54 49.15 -85.12
CA MET A 1 16.55 47.70 -84.81
C MET A 1 15.43 47.06 -85.64
N SER A 2 15.75 46.13 -86.54
CA SER A 2 14.74 45.51 -87.41
C SER A 2 13.80 44.60 -86.60
N LEU A 3 12.59 44.36 -87.10
CA LEU A 3 11.65 43.41 -86.47
C LEU A 3 12.29 42.04 -86.26
N VAL A 4 13.12 41.62 -87.21
CA VAL A 4 13.92 40.39 -87.17
C VAL A 4 14.86 40.37 -85.97
N SER A 5 15.62 41.45 -85.73
CA SER A 5 16.55 41.50 -84.59
C SER A 5 15.85 41.44 -83.21
N ARG A 6 14.61 41.95 -83.10
CA ARG A 6 13.81 41.85 -81.86
C ARG A 6 13.27 40.43 -81.63
N ILE A 7 12.91 39.73 -82.70
CA ILE A 7 12.45 38.34 -82.64
C ILE A 7 13.61 37.43 -82.22
N VAL A 8 14.80 37.64 -82.79
CA VAL A 8 16.00 36.88 -82.43
C VAL A 8 16.36 37.08 -80.96
N SER A 9 16.40 38.33 -80.47
CA SER A 9 16.73 38.59 -79.06
C SER A 9 15.69 38.00 -78.10
N LEU A 10 14.41 38.00 -78.48
CA LEU A 10 13.35 37.38 -77.67
C LEU A 10 13.49 35.85 -77.64
N ALA A 11 13.79 35.23 -78.78
CA ALA A 11 14.00 33.79 -78.86
C ALA A 11 15.21 33.34 -78.03
N GLU A 12 16.31 34.10 -78.09
CA GLU A 12 17.50 33.87 -77.27
C GLU A 12 17.21 34.06 -75.77
N GLY A 13 16.43 35.09 -75.40
CA GLY A 13 15.99 35.31 -74.03
C GLY A 13 15.09 34.19 -73.49
N ILE A 14 14.09 33.76 -74.26
CA ILE A 14 13.21 32.63 -73.90
C ILE A 14 14.02 31.34 -73.75
N ALA A 15 14.97 31.08 -74.64
CA ALA A 15 15.84 29.91 -74.56
C ALA A 15 16.71 29.94 -73.30
N ALA A 16 17.23 31.12 -72.93
CA ALA A 16 17.99 31.32 -71.70
C ALA A 16 17.13 31.13 -70.45
N ASP A 17 15.92 31.67 -70.43
CA ASP A 17 14.97 31.54 -69.32
C ASP A 17 14.51 30.10 -69.13
N ILE A 18 14.21 29.38 -70.21
CA ILE A 18 13.88 27.93 -70.17
C ILE A 18 15.06 27.14 -69.59
N LYS A 19 16.30 27.49 -69.99
CA LYS A 19 17.51 26.83 -69.50
C LYS A 19 17.74 27.12 -68.02
N ALA A 20 17.53 28.37 -67.57
CA ALA A 20 17.63 28.76 -66.17
C ALA A 20 16.54 28.11 -65.30
N LEU A 21 15.30 28.09 -65.78
CA LEU A 21 14.18 27.39 -65.14
C LEU A 21 14.46 25.90 -65.02
N ALA A 22 15.06 25.26 -66.03
CA ALA A 22 15.44 23.85 -66.01
C ALA A 22 16.58 23.55 -65.03
N LEU A 23 17.57 24.45 -64.93
CA LEU A 23 18.68 24.34 -63.97
C LEU A 23 18.24 24.57 -62.52
N GLY A 24 17.17 25.35 -62.30
CA GLY A 24 16.59 25.63 -61.00
C GLY A 24 15.57 24.59 -60.50
N LYS A 25 15.28 23.54 -61.29
CA LYS A 25 14.41 22.44 -60.81
C LYS A 25 15.20 21.50 -59.92
N VAL A 26 14.51 20.98 -58.91
CA VAL A 26 15.09 20.18 -57.83
C VAL A 26 15.68 18.83 -58.31
N ASP A 27 15.34 18.37 -59.51
CA ASP A 27 15.84 17.08 -60.05
C ASP A 27 16.48 17.25 -61.44
N VAL A 28 17.81 17.29 -61.47
CA VAL A 28 18.60 17.40 -62.71
C VAL A 28 19.23 16.06 -63.10
N VAL A 29 18.50 14.95 -62.92
CA VAL A 29 18.95 13.64 -63.41
C VAL A 29 18.29 13.35 -64.76
N ALA A 30 19.09 13.31 -65.81
CA ALA A 30 18.62 13.01 -67.17
C ALA A 30 17.88 11.65 -67.22
N GLY A 31 16.65 11.65 -67.74
CA GLY A 31 15.85 10.45 -67.95
C GLY A 31 14.77 10.15 -66.89
N LEU A 32 14.62 10.97 -65.85
CA LEU A 32 13.57 10.80 -64.83
C LEU A 32 12.56 11.98 -64.87
N GLY A 33 11.26 11.68 -64.86
CA GLY A 33 10.19 12.68 -64.87
C GLY A 33 9.89 13.28 -63.50
N LEU A 34 9.26 14.47 -63.46
CA LEU A 34 8.92 15.23 -62.23
C LEU A 34 8.02 14.49 -61.21
N SER A 35 7.47 13.33 -61.55
CA SER A 35 6.53 12.54 -60.71
C SER A 35 6.97 11.09 -60.50
N ALA A 36 8.18 10.70 -60.93
CA ALA A 36 8.74 9.44 -60.48
C ALA A 36 9.17 9.61 -59.02
N ASN A 37 8.81 8.67 -58.14
CA ASN A 37 9.28 8.66 -56.75
C ASN A 37 10.82 8.49 -56.71
N SER A 38 11.54 9.58 -56.97
CA SER A 38 12.99 9.65 -57.13
C SER A 38 13.66 9.74 -55.77
N TYR A 39 13.40 8.75 -54.92
CA TYR A 39 14.27 8.50 -53.78
C TYR A 39 15.65 8.10 -54.32
N THR A 40 16.70 8.68 -53.75
CA THR A 40 18.07 8.27 -54.02
C THR A 40 18.27 6.79 -53.61
N SER A 41 19.21 6.07 -54.21
CA SER A 41 19.50 4.67 -53.80
C SER A 41 19.74 4.52 -52.29
N PRO A 42 20.44 5.45 -51.61
CA PRO A 42 20.53 5.46 -50.15
C PRO A 42 19.17 5.54 -49.42
N GLU A 43 18.24 6.36 -49.88
CA GLU A 43 16.91 6.50 -49.26
C GLU A 43 16.02 5.27 -49.52
N LYS A 44 16.12 4.68 -50.71
CA LYS A 44 15.45 3.40 -51.01
C LYS A 44 15.96 2.30 -50.10
N SER A 45 17.26 2.23 -49.85
CA SER A 45 17.84 1.29 -48.88
C SER A 45 17.36 1.56 -47.45
N LYS A 46 17.24 2.83 -47.03
CA LYS A 46 16.69 3.18 -45.71
C LYS A 46 15.21 2.76 -45.58
N LEU A 47 14.41 2.99 -46.62
CA LEU A 47 13.00 2.61 -46.64
C LEU A 47 12.81 1.09 -46.64
N ALA A 48 13.60 0.37 -47.45
CA ALA A 48 13.60 -1.09 -47.47
C ALA A 48 14.09 -1.72 -46.15
N ALA A 49 14.87 -0.98 -45.36
CA ALA A 49 15.32 -1.43 -44.04
C ALA A 49 14.28 -1.20 -42.92
N LEU A 50 13.17 -0.49 -43.19
CA LEU A 50 12.09 -0.37 -42.21
C LEU A 50 11.34 -1.70 -42.15
N PRO A 51 11.19 -2.32 -40.96
CA PRO A 51 10.50 -3.59 -40.83
C PRO A 51 9.02 -3.44 -41.20
N PRO A 52 8.40 -4.47 -41.82
CA PRO A 52 6.97 -4.52 -42.03
C PRO A 52 6.20 -4.31 -40.73
N GLN A 53 5.12 -3.55 -40.78
CA GLN A 53 4.18 -3.42 -39.66
C GLN A 53 3.18 -4.59 -39.59
N ALA A 54 3.27 -5.56 -40.51
CA ALA A 54 2.46 -6.77 -40.46
C ALA A 54 2.87 -7.64 -39.27
N LEU A 55 1.89 -8.28 -38.63
CA LEU A 55 2.12 -9.28 -37.60
C LEU A 55 2.58 -10.59 -38.25
N VAL A 56 3.67 -11.17 -37.75
CA VAL A 56 4.13 -12.50 -38.16
C VAL A 56 3.90 -13.50 -37.03
N SER A 57 3.48 -14.72 -37.37
CA SER A 57 3.38 -15.83 -36.42
C SER A 57 4.64 -16.69 -36.43
N MET A 58 5.19 -16.97 -35.25
CA MET A 58 6.32 -17.88 -35.07
C MET A 58 5.96 -18.91 -34.00
N ALA A 59 6.16 -20.19 -34.29
CA ALA A 59 5.97 -21.25 -33.29
C ALA A 59 7.07 -21.19 -32.23
N ARG A 60 6.72 -21.47 -30.96
CA ARG A 60 7.67 -21.54 -29.86
C ARG A 60 8.81 -22.53 -30.17
N ALA A 61 10.04 -22.04 -30.03
CA ALA A 61 11.26 -22.84 -30.00
C ALA A 61 12.11 -22.47 -28.78
N ALA A 62 13.13 -23.29 -28.45
CA ALA A 62 14.08 -22.95 -27.38
C ALA A 62 14.88 -21.68 -27.73
N THR A 63 15.38 -21.62 -28.97
CA THR A 63 15.88 -20.40 -29.60
C THR A 63 14.78 -19.89 -30.53
N LEU A 64 14.03 -18.89 -30.07
CA LEU A 64 13.02 -18.23 -30.88
C LEU A 64 13.68 -17.03 -31.57
N ASP A 65 14.22 -17.22 -32.77
CA ASP A 65 15.01 -16.18 -33.47
C ASP A 65 14.13 -15.04 -34.00
N ILE A 66 13.67 -14.17 -33.09
CA ILE A 66 12.91 -12.97 -33.42
C ILE A 66 13.80 -11.89 -34.03
N GLY A 67 15.12 -12.04 -33.95
CA GLY A 67 16.08 -11.10 -34.51
C GLY A 67 16.01 -11.02 -36.04
N THR A 68 15.81 -12.17 -36.68
CA THR A 68 15.70 -12.29 -38.15
C THR A 68 14.28 -12.16 -38.68
N ALA A 69 13.27 -12.03 -37.82
CA ALA A 69 11.88 -11.92 -38.28
C ALA A 69 11.68 -10.64 -39.09
N ASP A 70 10.88 -10.68 -40.15
CA ASP A 70 10.58 -9.52 -40.99
C ASP A 70 9.28 -8.83 -40.53
N ALA A 71 9.22 -8.45 -39.25
CA ALA A 71 8.03 -7.83 -38.64
C ALA A 71 8.31 -7.19 -37.27
N GLN A 72 7.81 -5.98 -37.03
CA GLN A 72 7.95 -5.37 -35.69
C GLN A 72 7.14 -6.10 -34.61
N VAL A 73 6.02 -6.72 -34.99
CA VAL A 73 5.11 -7.45 -34.10
C VAL A 73 5.15 -8.94 -34.41
N ILE A 74 5.40 -9.76 -33.38
CA ILE A 74 5.56 -11.20 -33.51
C ILE A 74 4.57 -11.90 -32.57
N GLN A 75 3.71 -12.74 -33.12
CA GLN A 75 2.83 -13.61 -32.36
C GLN A 75 3.48 -14.98 -32.13
N VAL A 76 3.74 -15.31 -30.87
CA VAL A 76 4.39 -16.57 -30.48
C VAL A 76 3.34 -17.64 -30.22
N THR A 77 3.29 -18.65 -31.07
CA THR A 77 2.30 -19.75 -31.04
C THR A 77 2.95 -21.07 -30.61
N GLY A 78 2.25 -22.21 -30.81
CA GLY A 78 2.77 -23.54 -30.50
C GLY A 78 2.44 -24.04 -29.08
N THR A 79 3.06 -25.16 -28.70
CA THR A 79 2.82 -25.87 -27.42
C THR A 79 3.47 -25.16 -26.23
N ALA A 80 3.23 -25.68 -25.02
CA ALA A 80 3.93 -25.18 -23.84
C ALA A 80 5.43 -25.46 -23.90
N GLY A 81 6.24 -24.61 -23.26
CA GLY A 81 7.67 -24.86 -23.10
C GLY A 81 8.51 -23.60 -22.94
N THR A 82 9.81 -23.80 -22.86
CA THR A 82 10.79 -22.74 -22.54
C THR A 82 11.37 -22.08 -23.78
N ILE A 83 11.46 -20.75 -23.77
CA ILE A 83 12.21 -19.93 -24.72
C ILE A 83 13.39 -19.35 -23.94
N SER A 84 14.61 -19.72 -24.32
CA SER A 84 15.85 -19.32 -23.62
C SER A 84 16.65 -18.26 -24.38
N SER A 85 16.32 -17.99 -25.65
CA SER A 85 17.01 -17.01 -26.47
C SER A 85 16.10 -16.43 -27.56
N PHE A 86 16.41 -15.20 -27.96
CA PHE A 86 15.76 -14.46 -29.05
C PHE A 86 16.57 -14.40 -30.35
N GLY A 87 17.65 -15.18 -30.44
CA GLY A 87 18.57 -15.15 -31.58
C GLY A 87 19.38 -13.86 -31.60
N THR A 88 20.03 -13.58 -32.73
CA THR A 88 20.93 -12.42 -32.89
C THR A 88 20.22 -11.31 -33.67
N ALA A 89 20.47 -10.07 -33.27
CA ALA A 89 20.04 -8.90 -34.03
C ALA A 89 20.99 -7.74 -33.76
N PRO A 90 21.12 -6.78 -34.70
CA PRO A 90 21.79 -5.52 -34.45
C PRO A 90 21.26 -4.82 -33.19
N ILE A 91 22.14 -4.07 -32.52
CA ILE A 91 21.75 -3.27 -31.36
C ILE A 91 20.63 -2.28 -31.72
N GLY A 92 19.66 -2.13 -30.83
CA GLY A 92 18.55 -1.21 -30.99
C GLY A 92 17.34 -1.78 -31.74
N VAL A 93 17.41 -2.99 -32.29
CA VAL A 93 16.22 -3.67 -32.84
C VAL A 93 15.19 -3.89 -31.75
N ARG A 94 13.96 -3.37 -31.94
CA ARG A 94 12.84 -3.51 -31.01
C ARG A 94 11.76 -4.42 -31.58
N ARG A 95 11.22 -5.32 -30.75
CA ARG A 95 10.13 -6.23 -31.10
C ARG A 95 9.02 -6.15 -30.06
N LEU A 96 7.78 -6.15 -30.54
CA LEU A 96 6.60 -6.40 -29.73
C LEU A 96 6.22 -7.88 -29.88
N ILE A 97 6.25 -8.62 -28.78
CA ILE A 97 6.00 -10.06 -28.76
C ILE A 97 4.63 -10.27 -28.09
N ILE A 98 3.74 -11.00 -28.75
CA ILE A 98 2.42 -11.35 -28.21
C ILE A 98 2.31 -12.88 -28.13
N THR A 99 2.16 -13.44 -26.94
CA THR A 99 2.03 -14.90 -26.79
C THR A 99 0.62 -15.37 -27.12
N ALA A 100 0.51 -16.59 -27.64
CA ALA A 100 -0.76 -17.23 -27.94
C ALA A 100 -0.74 -18.74 -27.59
N GLY A 101 -1.91 -19.29 -27.35
CA GLY A 101 -2.09 -20.70 -27.00
C GLY A 101 -1.55 -21.03 -25.60
N ALA A 102 -0.93 -22.20 -25.47
CA ALA A 102 -0.44 -22.70 -24.17
C ALA A 102 0.64 -21.80 -23.53
N LEU A 103 0.86 -21.94 -22.22
CA LEU A 103 1.86 -21.18 -21.45
C LEU A 103 3.26 -21.26 -22.08
N LYS A 104 3.91 -20.11 -22.28
CA LYS A 104 5.31 -19.98 -22.73
C LYS A 104 6.16 -19.53 -21.55
N THR A 105 7.30 -20.16 -21.31
CA THR A 105 8.23 -19.75 -20.25
C THR A 105 9.42 -19.05 -20.87
N PHE A 106 9.57 -17.75 -20.69
CA PHE A 106 10.80 -17.05 -21.05
C PHE A 106 11.81 -17.25 -19.92
N ALA A 107 12.95 -17.88 -20.22
CA ALA A 107 13.99 -18.17 -19.24
C ALA A 107 14.94 -16.99 -19.11
N HIS A 108 15.01 -16.40 -17.91
CA HIS A 108 15.93 -15.33 -17.61
C HIS A 108 17.38 -15.83 -17.67
N SER A 109 18.23 -15.06 -18.34
CA SER A 109 19.67 -15.28 -18.40
C SER A 109 20.40 -13.96 -18.69
N ALA A 110 21.74 -14.01 -18.80
CA ALA A 110 22.52 -12.88 -19.28
C ALA A 110 22.20 -12.49 -20.74
N SER A 111 21.74 -13.43 -21.56
CA SER A 111 21.37 -13.22 -22.96
C SER A 111 19.89 -12.89 -23.15
N LEU A 112 19.02 -13.28 -22.20
CA LEU A 112 17.60 -12.93 -22.16
C LEU A 112 17.26 -12.28 -20.81
N ILE A 113 17.42 -10.97 -20.76
CA ILE A 113 17.26 -10.17 -19.54
C ILE A 113 15.78 -9.84 -19.38
N LEU A 114 15.17 -10.35 -18.31
CA LEU A 114 13.75 -10.15 -17.99
C LEU A 114 13.60 -9.22 -16.77
N PRO A 115 12.50 -8.46 -16.66
CA PRO A 115 12.18 -7.71 -15.45
C PRO A 115 12.14 -8.61 -14.21
N GLY A 116 12.69 -8.12 -13.10
CA GLY A 116 12.73 -8.87 -11.83
C GLY A 116 13.77 -9.98 -11.73
N ALA A 117 14.66 -10.12 -12.73
CA ALA A 117 15.71 -11.14 -12.76
C ALA A 117 15.19 -12.58 -12.53
N ALA A 118 13.97 -12.86 -13.02
CA ALA A 118 13.29 -14.14 -12.85
C ALA A 118 12.67 -14.62 -14.16
N ASN A 119 12.46 -15.92 -14.26
CA ASN A 119 11.75 -16.52 -15.40
C ASN A 119 10.31 -15.99 -15.46
N LEU A 120 9.81 -15.76 -16.67
CA LEU A 120 8.45 -15.27 -16.91
C LEU A 120 7.58 -16.39 -17.51
N GLY A 121 6.53 -16.78 -16.78
CA GLY A 121 5.43 -17.55 -17.33
C GLY A 121 4.44 -16.64 -18.06
N ALA A 122 4.40 -16.71 -19.38
CA ALA A 122 3.51 -15.94 -20.24
C ALA A 122 2.36 -16.81 -20.76
N GLN A 123 1.14 -16.51 -20.32
CA GLN A 123 -0.09 -17.10 -20.84
C GLN A 123 -0.49 -16.48 -22.19
N ALA A 124 -1.54 -16.97 -22.85
CA ALA A 124 -2.03 -16.35 -24.09
C ALA A 124 -2.41 -14.88 -23.87
N GLY A 125 -1.98 -13.99 -24.74
CA GLY A 125 -2.23 -12.55 -24.70
C GLY A 125 -1.18 -11.73 -23.94
N THR A 126 -0.15 -12.34 -23.34
CA THR A 126 0.94 -11.57 -22.73
C THR A 126 1.69 -10.80 -23.82
N ALA A 127 1.88 -9.50 -23.62
CA ALA A 127 2.67 -8.65 -24.50
C ALA A 127 4.02 -8.31 -23.85
N LEU A 128 5.11 -8.43 -24.60
CA LEU A 128 6.46 -8.09 -24.16
C LEU A 128 7.10 -7.12 -25.17
N GLU A 129 7.73 -6.05 -24.71
CA GLU A 129 8.65 -5.28 -25.54
C GLU A 129 10.08 -5.72 -25.27
N ALA A 130 10.79 -6.14 -26.31
CA ALA A 130 12.18 -6.54 -26.25
C ALA A 130 13.05 -5.61 -27.12
N VAL A 131 14.23 -5.25 -26.62
CA VAL A 131 15.27 -4.54 -27.36
C VAL A 131 16.55 -5.37 -27.42
N SER A 132 17.12 -5.52 -28.61
CA SER A 132 18.44 -6.12 -28.79
C SER A 132 19.51 -5.17 -28.31
N LEU A 133 20.45 -5.70 -27.51
CA LEU A 133 21.66 -5.00 -27.10
C LEU A 133 22.87 -5.38 -27.97
N GLY A 134 22.66 -6.17 -29.03
CA GLY A 134 23.72 -6.75 -29.85
C GLY A 134 24.14 -8.16 -29.40
N ASP A 135 24.81 -8.90 -30.27
CA ASP A 135 25.44 -10.21 -29.99
C ASP A 135 24.53 -11.27 -29.34
N GLY A 136 23.23 -11.20 -29.66
CA GLY A 136 22.23 -12.13 -29.12
C GLY A 136 21.80 -11.85 -27.68
N VAL A 137 22.19 -10.69 -27.14
CA VAL A 137 21.69 -10.19 -25.85
C VAL A 137 20.43 -9.37 -26.07
N TRP A 138 19.36 -9.74 -25.38
CA TRP A 138 18.07 -9.05 -25.43
C TRP A 138 17.64 -8.63 -24.03
N ARG A 139 17.10 -7.42 -23.94
CA ARG A 139 16.43 -6.93 -22.74
C ARG A 139 14.95 -6.74 -22.99
N VAL A 140 14.13 -7.39 -22.20
CA VAL A 140 12.70 -7.11 -22.12
C VAL A 140 12.50 -5.89 -21.23
N THR A 141 11.95 -4.81 -21.80
CA THR A 141 11.79 -3.51 -21.13
C THR A 141 10.41 -3.35 -20.50
N SER A 142 9.40 -4.00 -21.05
CA SER A 142 8.05 -4.01 -20.50
C SER A 142 7.38 -5.36 -20.73
N VAL A 143 6.49 -5.72 -19.81
CA VAL A 143 5.65 -6.92 -19.89
C VAL A 143 4.25 -6.53 -19.42
N THR A 144 3.26 -6.77 -20.26
CA THR A 144 1.85 -6.60 -19.96
C THR A 144 1.19 -7.97 -19.90
N LEU A 145 0.84 -8.43 -18.70
CA LEU A 145 0.08 -9.66 -18.51
C LEU A 145 -1.40 -9.41 -18.85
N PRO A 146 -2.13 -10.39 -19.44
CA PRO A 146 -3.56 -10.25 -19.74
C PRO A 146 -4.42 -9.97 -18.50
N SER A 147 -3.97 -10.46 -17.35
CA SER A 147 -4.60 -10.25 -16.05
C SER A 147 -4.39 -8.83 -15.48
N GLY A 148 -3.51 -8.02 -16.08
CA GLY A 148 -3.10 -6.71 -15.52
C GLY A 148 -2.28 -6.81 -14.22
N THR A 149 -1.93 -8.02 -13.78
CA THR A 149 -1.13 -8.24 -12.56
C THR A 149 0.32 -7.82 -12.78
N ALA A 150 1.00 -7.41 -11.70
CA ALA A 150 2.42 -7.12 -11.74
C ALA A 150 3.24 -8.37 -12.08
N VAL A 151 4.33 -8.19 -12.83
CA VAL A 151 5.23 -9.25 -13.31
C VAL A 151 6.25 -9.66 -12.25
N VAL A 152 6.54 -8.73 -11.33
CA VAL A 152 7.34 -8.96 -10.13
C VAL A 152 6.43 -8.70 -8.94
N GLY A 153 6.53 -9.55 -7.91
CA GLY A 153 5.60 -9.60 -6.75
C GLY A 153 5.29 -8.24 -6.12
N THR A 154 4.14 -8.18 -5.45
CA THR A 154 3.56 -6.94 -4.90
C THR A 154 4.59 -6.14 -4.09
N PRO A 155 4.70 -4.80 -4.28
CA PRO A 155 5.69 -3.95 -3.62
C PRO A 155 5.46 -3.78 -2.10
N TRP A 156 4.49 -4.49 -1.51
CA TRP A 156 4.22 -4.46 -0.09
C TRP A 156 4.86 -5.66 0.60
N ALA A 157 5.87 -5.39 1.44
CA ALA A 157 6.30 -6.32 2.45
C ALA A 157 5.09 -6.63 3.36
N GLY A 158 4.57 -7.85 3.30
CA GLY A 158 3.36 -8.26 4.03
C GLY A 158 2.22 -8.82 3.18
N GLY A 159 2.34 -8.87 1.85
CA GLY A 159 1.44 -9.63 0.98
C GLY A 159 0.45 -8.80 0.16
N THR A 160 -0.59 -9.48 -0.36
CA THR A 160 -1.61 -8.88 -1.25
C THR A 160 -2.87 -8.54 -0.46
N LEU A 161 -3.45 -7.35 -0.68
CA LEU A 161 -4.80 -7.02 -0.21
C LEU A 161 -5.81 -7.89 -0.97
N THR A 162 -6.15 -9.04 -0.39
CA THR A 162 -7.10 -10.01 -0.98
C THR A 162 -8.54 -9.74 -0.57
N LYS A 163 -8.77 -8.76 0.32
CA LYS A 163 -10.07 -8.40 0.91
C LYS A 163 -10.16 -6.88 1.14
N ALA A 164 -11.35 -6.39 1.49
CA ALA A 164 -11.58 -4.99 1.86
C ALA A 164 -10.68 -4.56 3.05
N ILE A 165 -10.30 -3.28 3.08
CA ILE A 165 -9.59 -2.67 4.21
C ILE A 165 -10.57 -2.60 5.38
N GLY A 166 -10.49 -3.58 6.28
CA GLY A 166 -11.22 -3.63 7.53
C GLY A 166 -10.34 -4.25 8.61
N ASP A 167 -10.80 -4.23 9.85
CA ASP A 167 -10.08 -4.91 10.92
C ASP A 167 -9.87 -6.38 10.57
N ALA A 168 -8.64 -6.87 10.75
CA ALA A 168 -8.34 -8.28 10.59
C ALA A 168 -9.26 -9.10 11.53
N PRO A 169 -9.66 -10.32 11.14
CA PRO A 169 -10.35 -11.24 12.05
C PRO A 169 -9.60 -11.35 13.38
N ARG A 170 -10.35 -11.54 14.47
CA ARG A 170 -9.75 -11.65 15.80
C ARG A 170 -8.97 -12.96 15.91
N GLY A 171 -7.75 -12.90 16.44
CA GLY A 171 -7.06 -14.08 16.94
C GLY A 171 -7.58 -14.44 18.33
N SER A 172 -7.38 -15.66 18.80
CA SER A 172 -7.72 -16.06 20.17
C SER A 172 -6.55 -16.79 20.81
N ILE A 173 -6.33 -16.53 22.08
CA ILE A 173 -5.35 -17.26 22.89
C ILE A 173 -5.97 -17.57 24.26
N ALA A 174 -5.68 -18.77 24.78
CA ALA A 174 -6.10 -19.13 26.12
C ALA A 174 -5.23 -18.42 27.16
N VAL A 175 -5.84 -17.98 28.25
CA VAL A 175 -5.16 -17.36 29.39
C VAL A 175 -4.25 -18.40 30.04
N ALA A 176 -2.97 -18.05 30.16
CA ALA A 176 -1.94 -18.83 30.83
C ALA A 176 -0.91 -17.88 31.49
N ALA A 177 -0.03 -18.42 32.33
CA ALA A 177 1.03 -17.63 32.97
C ALA A 177 1.87 -16.88 31.94
N THR A 178 2.25 -17.55 30.85
CA THR A 178 2.75 -16.92 29.63
C THR A 178 1.65 -16.98 28.58
N THR A 179 1.01 -15.85 28.32
CA THR A 179 0.03 -15.71 27.24
C THR A 179 0.72 -14.96 26.10
N ASP A 180 1.37 -15.70 25.19
CA ASP A 180 2.21 -15.14 24.12
C ASP A 180 1.38 -14.45 23.02
N ILE A 181 0.94 -13.22 23.31
CA ILE A 181 0.18 -12.38 22.37
C ILE A 181 1.06 -11.84 21.23
N GLY A 182 2.38 -11.92 21.36
CA GLY A 182 3.35 -11.59 20.31
C GLY A 182 3.30 -12.58 19.15
N SER A 183 3.09 -13.86 19.44
CA SER A 183 2.96 -14.94 18.44
C SER A 183 1.71 -14.83 17.55
N ILE A 184 0.70 -14.06 17.96
CA ILE A 184 -0.56 -13.93 17.25
C ILE A 184 -0.43 -12.93 16.09
N ASP A 185 -0.81 -13.34 14.88
CA ASP A 185 -0.73 -12.55 13.64
C ASP A 185 -1.86 -11.51 13.47
N ARG A 186 -2.57 -11.18 14.55
CA ARG A 186 -3.75 -10.30 14.56
C ARG A 186 -3.59 -9.16 15.55
N ASN A 187 -4.06 -7.98 15.16
CA ASN A 187 -4.07 -6.81 16.02
C ASN A 187 -5.11 -6.90 17.13
N THR A 188 -6.24 -7.58 16.89
CA THR A 188 -7.22 -7.89 17.95
C THR A 188 -7.05 -9.33 18.39
N VAL A 189 -6.81 -9.53 19.69
CA VAL A 189 -6.62 -10.85 20.31
C VAL A 189 -7.67 -11.03 21.40
N VAL A 190 -8.39 -12.15 21.35
CA VAL A 190 -9.36 -12.53 22.37
C VAL A 190 -8.68 -13.40 23.42
N LEU A 191 -8.76 -12.98 24.68
CA LEU A 191 -8.32 -13.78 25.82
C LEU A 191 -9.47 -14.72 26.21
N THR A 192 -9.19 -16.02 26.21
CA THR A 192 -10.18 -17.09 26.43
C THR A 192 -9.72 -18.03 27.55
N GLY A 193 -10.58 -18.93 28.04
CA GLY A 193 -10.16 -20.08 28.85
C GLY A 193 -9.62 -19.81 30.27
N GLY A 194 -9.80 -18.61 30.83
CA GLY A 194 -9.52 -18.39 32.27
C GLY A 194 -10.66 -18.89 33.17
N PRO A 195 -10.63 -18.59 34.49
CA PRO A 195 -9.79 -17.59 35.18
C PRO A 195 -8.31 -17.96 35.23
N GLY A 196 -7.43 -16.96 35.39
CA GLY A 196 -6.00 -17.20 35.49
C GLY A 196 -5.17 -15.92 35.58
N ASN A 197 -3.94 -16.06 36.06
CA ASN A 197 -2.97 -14.96 36.11
C ASN A 197 -2.11 -14.98 34.84
N ILE A 198 -2.03 -13.86 34.14
CA ILE A 198 -1.07 -13.61 33.08
C ILE A 198 0.12 -12.89 33.70
N THR A 199 1.28 -13.52 33.70
CA THR A 199 2.55 -12.94 34.18
C THR A 199 3.49 -12.56 33.05
N SER A 200 3.18 -12.93 31.81
CA SER A 200 3.94 -12.53 30.63
C SER A 200 3.10 -12.53 29.35
N PHE A 201 3.42 -11.59 28.47
CA PHE A 201 2.82 -11.44 27.14
C PHE A 201 3.70 -12.02 26.00
N GLY A 202 4.83 -12.62 26.36
CA GLY A 202 5.78 -13.15 25.39
C GLY A 202 6.63 -12.06 24.72
N SER A 203 7.44 -12.47 23.75
CA SER A 203 8.36 -11.56 23.06
C SER A 203 7.80 -11.14 21.71
N SER A 204 7.93 -9.86 21.36
CA SER A 204 7.50 -9.35 20.06
C SER A 204 8.38 -8.19 19.60
N PRO A 205 8.52 -7.95 18.28
CA PRO A 205 9.21 -6.76 17.78
C PRO A 205 8.64 -5.46 18.35
N GLU A 206 9.48 -4.46 18.49
CA GLU A 206 9.05 -3.11 18.87
C GLU A 206 8.02 -2.60 17.86
N GLY A 207 7.00 -1.88 18.33
CA GLY A 207 5.92 -1.42 17.46
C GLY A 207 4.75 -2.39 17.36
N THR A 208 4.87 -3.60 17.93
CA THR A 208 3.74 -4.53 17.97
C THR A 208 2.64 -3.96 18.86
N TRP A 209 1.51 -3.61 18.26
CA TRP A 209 0.32 -3.18 18.98
C TRP A 209 -0.73 -4.29 19.01
N ARG A 210 -1.39 -4.45 20.16
CA ARG A 210 -2.48 -5.42 20.35
C ARG A 210 -3.64 -4.77 21.12
N ARG A 211 -4.85 -4.97 20.62
CA ARG A 211 -6.09 -4.84 21.39
C ARG A 211 -6.46 -6.21 21.95
N LEU A 212 -6.42 -6.35 23.26
CA LEU A 212 -6.88 -7.55 23.96
C LEU A 212 -8.34 -7.37 24.33
N TRP A 213 -9.19 -8.34 23.97
CA TRP A 213 -10.57 -8.40 24.42
C TRP A 213 -10.73 -9.59 25.36
N CYS A 214 -11.10 -9.31 26.61
CA CYS A 214 -11.31 -10.34 27.60
C CYS A 214 -12.67 -11.02 27.38
N GLN A 215 -12.66 -12.31 27.04
CA GLN A 215 -13.85 -13.18 27.09
C GLN A 215 -13.76 -14.23 28.20
N SER A 216 -12.75 -14.08 29.06
CA SER A 216 -12.57 -14.88 30.26
C SER A 216 -13.27 -14.21 31.45
N THR A 217 -13.69 -15.02 32.41
CA THR A 217 -14.12 -14.53 33.74
C THR A 217 -12.89 -14.44 34.64
N ASP A 218 -12.67 -13.29 35.27
CA ASP A 218 -11.66 -13.06 36.32
C ASP A 218 -10.22 -13.42 35.94
N THR A 219 -9.72 -12.81 34.87
CA THR A 219 -8.31 -12.89 34.47
C THR A 219 -7.51 -11.76 35.09
N VAL A 220 -6.37 -12.05 35.68
CA VAL A 220 -5.51 -11.01 36.28
C VAL A 220 -4.27 -10.83 35.44
N ILE A 221 -4.02 -9.63 34.94
CA ILE A 221 -2.71 -9.28 34.38
C ILE A 221 -1.83 -8.80 35.53
N LYS A 222 -0.77 -9.56 35.78
CA LYS A 222 0.23 -9.24 36.80
C LYS A 222 1.18 -8.18 36.27
N THR A 223 1.36 -7.12 37.05
CA THR A 223 2.39 -6.12 36.75
C THR A 223 3.77 -6.66 37.10
N GLY A 224 4.79 -6.30 36.32
CA GLY A 224 6.16 -6.77 36.48
C GLY A 224 6.58 -7.77 35.41
N GLY A 225 7.85 -8.16 35.42
CA GLY A 225 8.43 -8.93 34.32
C GLY A 225 8.45 -8.12 33.02
N ASP A 226 7.80 -8.63 31.99
CA ASP A 226 7.62 -8.01 30.68
C ASP A 226 6.30 -7.24 30.55
N ILE A 227 5.55 -6.99 31.63
CA ILE A 227 4.27 -6.27 31.58
C ILE A 227 4.30 -5.02 32.47
N SER A 228 4.06 -3.86 31.87
CA SER A 228 3.88 -2.58 32.56
C SER A 228 2.43 -2.12 32.47
N THR A 229 1.74 -1.99 33.61
CA THR A 229 0.36 -1.49 33.68
C THR A 229 0.30 0.01 34.04
N PRO A 230 -0.81 0.73 33.76
CA PRO A 230 -0.90 2.19 33.89
C PRO A 230 -0.68 2.75 35.30
N SER A 231 -0.77 1.92 36.34
CA SER A 231 -0.53 2.31 37.74
C SER A 231 0.54 1.46 38.44
N SER A 232 1.29 0.65 37.69
CA SER A 232 2.19 -0.37 38.27
C SER A 232 1.47 -1.26 39.30
N GLN A 233 0.20 -1.55 39.06
CA GLN A 233 -0.63 -2.47 39.86
C GLN A 233 -1.19 -3.56 38.96
N ASP A 234 -1.53 -4.70 39.55
CA ASP A 234 -2.23 -5.76 38.84
C ASP A 234 -3.56 -5.25 38.27
N LEU A 235 -3.90 -5.72 37.08
CA LEU A 235 -5.14 -5.36 36.40
C LEU A 235 -6.09 -6.55 36.38
N GLN A 236 -7.20 -6.42 37.10
CA GLN A 236 -8.29 -7.40 37.07
C GLN A 236 -9.15 -7.18 35.82
N LEU A 237 -9.17 -8.17 34.93
CA LEU A 237 -10.02 -8.18 33.75
C LEU A 237 -11.29 -8.99 34.00
N SER A 238 -12.43 -8.38 33.68
CA SER A 238 -13.74 -9.02 33.62
C SER A 238 -14.13 -9.35 32.17
N TYR A 239 -15.15 -10.18 32.00
CA TYR A 239 -15.72 -10.45 30.68
C TYR A 239 -16.17 -9.13 30.03
N GLY A 240 -15.69 -8.90 28.80
CA GLY A 240 -15.98 -7.71 28.00
C GLY A 240 -14.92 -6.61 28.12
N ASP A 241 -13.99 -6.68 29.06
CA ASP A 241 -12.94 -5.68 29.21
C ASP A 241 -12.01 -5.62 28.01
N VAL A 242 -11.50 -4.43 27.71
CA VAL A 242 -10.59 -4.17 26.59
C VAL A 242 -9.30 -3.54 27.10
N LEU A 243 -8.17 -4.06 26.61
CA LEU A 243 -6.84 -3.53 26.86
C LEU A 243 -6.16 -3.19 25.53
N GLU A 244 -5.39 -2.11 25.49
CA GLU A 244 -4.49 -1.81 24.38
C GLU A 244 -3.05 -1.83 24.89
N VAL A 245 -2.22 -2.69 24.29
CA VAL A 245 -0.82 -2.90 24.70
C VAL A 245 0.11 -2.71 23.52
N TYR A 246 1.33 -2.26 23.83
CA TYR A 246 2.39 -1.97 22.86
C TYR A 246 3.68 -2.64 23.29
N SER A 247 4.32 -3.38 22.39
CA SER A 247 5.65 -3.98 22.63
C SER A 247 6.73 -2.91 22.43
N LEU A 248 7.57 -2.74 23.45
CA LEU A 248 8.78 -1.92 23.41
C LEU A 248 9.99 -2.68 22.82
N GLY A 249 9.77 -3.90 22.34
CA GLY A 249 10.77 -4.77 21.74
C GLY A 249 11.00 -6.06 22.51
N PRO A 250 11.79 -6.99 21.93
CA PRO A 250 11.88 -8.38 22.40
C PRO A 250 12.33 -8.56 23.85
N SER A 251 13.06 -7.58 24.39
CA SER A 251 13.63 -7.58 25.75
C SER A 251 13.12 -6.44 26.62
N SER A 252 12.25 -5.57 26.09
CA SER A 252 11.76 -4.37 26.77
C SER A 252 10.31 -4.54 27.27
N GLY A 253 9.68 -5.66 26.91
CA GLY A 253 8.34 -6.02 27.34
C GLY A 253 7.24 -5.16 26.70
N TRP A 254 6.11 -5.12 27.38
CA TRP A 254 4.86 -4.56 26.93
C TRP A 254 4.39 -3.48 27.88
N ILE A 255 3.89 -2.39 27.31
CA ILE A 255 3.21 -1.34 28.04
C ILE A 255 1.72 -1.34 27.71
N CYS A 256 0.89 -1.34 28.75
CA CYS A 256 -0.52 -1.05 28.61
C CYS A 256 -0.71 0.46 28.43
N LEU A 257 -1.24 0.83 27.26
CA LEU A 257 -1.55 2.22 26.92
C LEU A 257 -2.94 2.62 27.39
N ASN A 258 -3.90 1.71 27.30
CA ASN A 258 -5.29 1.98 27.63
C ASN A 258 -5.97 0.73 28.20
N TYR A 259 -6.83 0.92 29.19
CA TYR A 259 -7.71 -0.10 29.74
C TYR A 259 -9.12 0.46 29.85
N GLN A 260 -10.09 -0.28 29.32
CA GLN A 260 -11.50 0.03 29.39
C GLN A 260 -12.24 -1.15 30.01
N SER A 261 -12.92 -0.92 31.13
CA SER A 261 -13.79 -1.94 31.72
C SER A 261 -15.15 -2.01 31.02
N ASN A 262 -15.73 -3.21 30.95
CA ASN A 262 -17.08 -3.44 30.47
C ASN A 262 -18.09 -2.92 31.50
N GLY A 263 -18.60 -1.70 31.29
CA GLY A 263 -19.52 -1.04 32.22
C GLY A 263 -19.04 0.31 32.76
N GLY A 264 -17.83 0.76 32.40
CA GLY A 264 -17.32 2.10 32.75
C GLY A 264 -16.24 2.06 33.82
N LEU A 265 -16.51 2.58 35.03
CA LEU A 265 -15.57 2.51 36.15
C LEU A 265 -15.69 1.16 36.86
N LEU A 266 -14.55 0.55 37.19
CA LEU A 266 -14.47 -0.63 38.05
C LEU A 266 -15.28 -0.42 39.35
N SER A 267 -16.00 -1.44 39.80
CA SER A 267 -16.69 -1.41 41.09
C SER A 267 -15.70 -1.05 42.22
N GLY A 268 -16.01 -0.01 42.98
CA GLY A 268 -15.11 0.52 44.03
C GLY A 268 -14.01 1.46 43.53
N SER A 269 -13.98 1.81 42.23
CA SER A 269 -13.06 2.80 41.67
C SER A 269 -13.72 4.16 41.47
N TYR A 270 -13.02 5.21 41.87
CA TYR A 270 -13.45 6.59 41.70
C TYR A 270 -12.94 7.15 40.37
N ALA A 271 -13.80 7.87 39.64
CA ALA A 271 -13.35 8.70 38.53
C ALA A 271 -12.53 9.87 39.10
N ARG A 272 -11.21 9.82 39.02
CA ARG A 272 -10.36 10.93 39.46
C ARG A 272 -10.38 12.00 38.37
N ILE A 273 -10.99 13.15 38.66
CA ILE A 273 -10.87 14.35 37.82
C ILE A 273 -9.59 15.09 38.24
N GLY A 274 -8.56 15.09 37.37
CA GLY A 274 -7.38 15.96 37.50
C GLY A 274 -6.11 15.36 38.13
N SER A 275 -5.81 14.06 38.01
CA SER A 275 -4.50 13.54 38.44
C SER A 275 -3.41 13.82 37.39
N LEU A 276 -2.41 14.63 37.73
CA LEU A 276 -1.14 14.76 36.99
C LEU A 276 -0.01 14.00 37.72
N PRO A 277 0.95 13.40 37.00
CA PRO A 277 2.22 12.98 37.59
C PRO A 277 3.01 14.25 37.93
N ALA A 278 3.47 14.35 39.18
CA ALA A 278 4.29 15.44 39.72
C ALA A 278 3.59 16.80 39.96
N GLY A 279 3.10 16.97 41.18
CA GLY A 279 3.52 18.10 42.03
C GLY A 279 2.80 19.44 41.95
N THR A 280 1.98 19.79 40.94
CA THR A 280 1.18 21.03 41.02
C THR A 280 -0.12 21.00 40.22
N ARG A 281 -1.19 20.59 40.92
CA ARG A 281 -2.48 21.27 41.17
C ARG A 281 -3.39 20.22 41.81
N GLN A 282 -3.94 20.51 43.00
CA GLN A 282 -4.70 19.56 43.80
C GLN A 282 -6.21 19.81 43.62
N ALA A 283 -6.80 19.08 42.65
CA ALA A 283 -8.23 18.92 42.29
C ALA A 283 -9.00 20.18 41.85
N ILE A 284 -9.75 20.12 40.72
CA ILE A 284 -10.85 21.07 40.48
C ILE A 284 -12.00 20.45 39.68
N MET A 285 -13.22 20.49 40.24
CA MET A 285 -14.49 20.48 39.49
C MET A 285 -15.23 21.80 39.75
N GLU A 286 -15.44 22.57 38.70
CA GLU A 286 -16.19 23.83 38.72
C GLU A 286 -17.51 23.70 37.94
N LEU A 287 -18.58 24.25 38.51
CA LEU A 287 -19.97 24.06 38.09
C LEU A 287 -20.59 25.40 37.67
N ALA A 288 -20.86 25.60 36.38
CA ALA A 288 -21.47 26.83 35.87
C ALA A 288 -22.99 26.91 36.11
N GLY A 289 -23.53 28.13 36.23
CA GLY A 289 -24.93 28.37 36.63
C GLY A 289 -25.99 27.95 35.59
N ASN A 290 -27.15 27.50 36.09
CA ASN A 290 -28.33 27.22 35.27
C ASN A 290 -28.91 28.52 34.69
N THR A 291 -28.79 28.72 33.38
CA THR A 291 -29.32 29.91 32.67
C THR A 291 -30.79 29.79 32.24
N SER A 292 -31.46 28.65 32.50
CA SER A 292 -32.83 28.39 31.97
C SER A 292 -33.81 27.81 32.99
N GLY A 293 -33.47 27.69 34.28
CA GLY A 293 -34.39 27.23 35.32
C GLY A 293 -34.89 25.78 35.19
N ASN A 294 -34.33 24.97 34.28
CA ASN A 294 -34.73 23.58 34.12
C ASN A 294 -34.11 22.72 35.26
N PRO A 295 -34.90 21.98 36.06
CA PRO A 295 -34.41 21.13 37.16
C PRO A 295 -33.59 19.92 36.69
N ARG A 296 -33.53 19.66 35.37
CA ARG A 296 -32.64 18.67 34.76
C ARG A 296 -31.29 19.24 34.32
N ASN A 297 -31.04 20.54 34.55
CA ASN A 297 -29.81 21.26 34.19
C ASN A 297 -28.99 21.69 35.43
N ALA A 298 -29.18 21.05 36.59
CA ALA A 298 -28.33 21.30 37.75
C ALA A 298 -26.89 20.85 37.45
N PRO A 299 -25.87 21.70 37.69
CA PRO A 299 -24.51 21.36 37.30
C PRO A 299 -23.91 20.22 38.16
N LEU A 300 -24.41 20.02 39.38
CA LEU A 300 -24.25 18.79 40.15
C LEU A 300 -25.57 18.48 40.87
N LYS A 301 -26.14 17.30 40.60
CA LYS A 301 -27.34 16.80 41.27
C LYS A 301 -26.99 15.60 42.13
N LEU A 302 -27.25 15.71 43.42
CA LEU A 302 -27.22 14.58 44.34
C LEU A 302 -28.58 13.89 44.31
N ASN A 303 -28.59 12.57 44.16
CA ASN A 303 -29.80 11.78 44.36
C ASN A 303 -30.06 11.65 45.85
N GLN A 304 -31.33 11.63 46.25
CA GLN A 304 -31.73 11.33 47.62
C GLN A 304 -31.19 9.94 48.02
N GLY A 305 -30.53 9.87 49.18
CA GLY A 305 -30.04 8.64 49.78
C GLY A 305 -30.33 8.54 51.27
N VAL A 306 -29.76 7.55 51.92
CA VAL A 306 -29.74 7.44 53.38
C VAL A 306 -28.37 7.90 53.86
N ASN A 307 -28.32 8.78 54.85
CA ASN A 307 -27.05 9.19 55.46
C ASN A 307 -26.33 7.98 56.04
N MET A 308 -25.00 7.93 55.90
CA MET A 308 -24.16 6.87 56.45
C MET A 308 -24.36 6.69 57.95
N ALA A 309 -24.30 5.45 58.44
CA ALA A 309 -24.43 5.18 59.88
C ALA A 309 -23.36 5.89 60.71
N THR A 310 -22.15 6.04 60.16
CA THR A 310 -21.02 6.76 60.77
C THR A 310 -20.68 7.98 59.91
N PRO A 311 -20.69 9.21 60.46
CA PRO A 311 -20.27 10.40 59.71
C PRO A 311 -18.79 10.31 59.29
N GLU A 312 -18.51 10.60 58.03
CA GLU A 312 -17.14 10.61 57.48
C GLU A 312 -16.70 12.04 57.16
N ASN A 313 -15.54 12.45 57.69
CA ASN A 313 -15.03 13.81 57.51
C ASN A 313 -14.80 14.15 56.02
N GLY A 314 -15.38 15.24 55.54
CA GLY A 314 -15.31 15.67 54.13
C GLY A 314 -16.44 15.15 53.25
N ALA A 315 -17.34 14.29 53.75
CA ALA A 315 -18.45 13.78 52.97
C ALA A 315 -19.56 14.83 52.78
N PHE A 316 -20.11 14.89 51.56
CA PHE A 316 -21.38 15.53 51.25
C PHE A 316 -22.49 14.47 51.14
N GLU A 317 -23.58 14.62 51.90
CA GLU A 317 -24.70 13.66 51.94
C GLU A 317 -26.03 14.41 51.73
N PHE A 318 -26.93 13.87 50.90
CA PHE A 318 -28.27 14.44 50.69
C PHE A 318 -29.32 13.36 50.95
N ASP A 319 -30.15 13.57 51.98
CA ASP A 319 -31.17 12.60 52.39
C ASP A 319 -32.56 12.87 51.80
N GLY A 320 -32.66 13.83 50.89
CA GLY A 320 -33.91 14.28 50.30
C GLY A 320 -34.51 15.50 50.99
N GLU A 321 -34.12 15.77 52.25
CA GLU A 321 -34.58 16.93 53.01
C GLU A 321 -33.44 17.92 53.24
N HIS A 322 -32.24 17.44 53.55
CA HIS A 322 -31.09 18.25 53.92
C HIS A 322 -29.83 17.83 53.19
N LEU A 323 -29.01 18.83 52.82
CA LEU A 323 -27.62 18.61 52.43
C LEU A 323 -26.73 18.71 53.67
N TYR A 324 -25.82 17.76 53.85
CA TYR A 324 -24.86 17.74 54.94
C TYR A 324 -23.44 17.84 54.41
N PHE A 325 -22.57 18.50 55.17
CA PHE A 325 -21.13 18.40 55.08
C PHE A 325 -20.60 17.99 56.45
N THR A 326 -19.85 16.90 56.50
CA THR A 326 -19.30 16.41 57.77
C THR A 326 -17.92 17.00 58.01
N ILE A 327 -17.76 17.69 59.14
CA ILE A 327 -16.47 18.22 59.59
C ILE A 327 -16.23 17.90 61.07
N GLY A 328 -15.02 17.45 61.40
CA GLY A 328 -14.67 16.99 62.75
C GLY A 328 -15.50 15.79 63.21
N GLY A 329 -15.96 14.95 62.28
CA GLY A 329 -16.84 13.80 62.56
C GLY A 329 -18.29 14.18 62.89
N VAL A 330 -18.69 15.44 62.71
CA VAL A 330 -20.04 15.93 62.97
C VAL A 330 -20.69 16.39 61.68
N ARG A 331 -21.91 15.91 61.39
CA ARG A 331 -22.72 16.41 60.28
C ARG A 331 -23.14 17.85 60.54
N LYS A 332 -22.85 18.73 59.60
CA LYS A 332 -23.37 20.10 59.57
C LYS A 332 -24.38 20.18 58.43
N THR A 333 -25.60 20.56 58.76
CA THR A 333 -26.61 20.88 57.76
C THR A 333 -26.19 22.14 57.02
N LEU A 334 -26.14 22.06 55.70
CA LEU A 334 -26.06 23.23 54.82
C LEU A 334 -27.50 23.53 54.43
N ALA A 335 -28.12 24.41 55.22
CA ALA A 335 -29.48 24.89 55.02
C ALA A 335 -29.60 25.69 53.73
#